data_AF-A0A391P1M2-F1
#
_entry.id   AF-A0A391P1M2-F1
#
_cell.length_a   1.000
_cell.length_b   1.000
_cell.length_c   1.000
_cell.angle_alpha   90.00
_cell.angle_beta   90.00
_cell.angle_gamma   90.00
#
_symmetry.space_group_name_H-M   'P 1'
#
loop_
_entity.id
_entity.type
_entity.pdbx_description
1 polymer ?
#
loop_
_entity_poly.entity_id
_entity_poly.type
_entity_poly.pdbx_seq_one_letter_code
_entity_poly.pdbx_strand_id
1 'polypeptide(L)' 'MKKKVSELLEQIETYHPWNEQEEKDKVLILDWIKNNVDAFSRDNKVAHMTASAWVVNRERDKVLMLYHNIYHSWS' A
#
# COMPACT_ATOMS: atom_id res chain seq x y z
N MET A 1 6.89 -11.78 14.03
CA MET A 1 7.10 -10.59 13.18
C MET A 1 7.68 -10.97 11.80
N LYS A 2 8.80 -11.71 11.73
CA LYS A 2 9.42 -12.15 10.45
C LYS A 2 8.47 -12.92 9.50
N LYS A 3 7.63 -13.82 10.03
CA LYS A 3 6.68 -14.62 9.24
C LYS A 3 5.62 -13.79 8.47
N LYS A 4 5.12 -12.71 9.07
CA LYS A 4 4.12 -11.86 8.41
C LYS A 4 4.72 -11.02 7.28
N VAL A 5 5.97 -10.58 7.46
CA VAL A 5 6.70 -9.84 6.42
C VAL A 5 7.01 -10.74 5.23
N SER A 6 7.37 -12.01 5.46
CA SER A 6 7.57 -12.96 4.35
C SER A 6 6.29 -13.26 3.58
N GLU A 7 5.16 -13.44 4.28
CA GLU A 7 3.85 -13.63 3.63
C GLU A 7 3.44 -12.42 2.78
N LEU A 8 3.66 -11.19 3.29
CA LEU A 8 3.38 -9.97 2.54
C LEU A 8 4.29 -9.81 1.31
N LEU A 9 5.58 -10.14 1.44
CA LEU A 9 6.50 -10.09 0.31
C LEU A 9 6.07 -11.05 -0.80
N GLU A 10 5.67 -12.27 -0.46
CA GLU A 10 5.15 -13.24 -1.43
C GLU A 10 3.89 -12.72 -2.14
N GLN A 11 2.98 -12.06 -1.41
CA GLN A 11 1.79 -11.42 -1.98
C GLN A 11 2.15 -10.30 -2.96
N ILE A 12 3.12 -9.43 -2.61
CA ILE A 12 3.57 -8.35 -3.49
C ILE A 12 4.32 -8.93 -4.71
N GLU A 13 5.14 -9.96 -4.53
CA GLU A 13 5.88 -10.63 -5.62
C GLU A 13 4.95 -11.31 -6.62
N THR A 14 3.82 -11.85 -6.16
CA THR A 14 2.82 -12.52 -7.01
C THR A 14 1.69 -11.60 -7.48
N TYR A 15 1.60 -10.38 -6.96
CA TYR A 15 0.66 -9.35 -7.41
C TYR A 15 0.82 -9.12 -8.92
N HIS A 16 -0.28 -9.15 -9.67
CA HIS A 16 -0.29 -8.87 -11.11
C HIS A 16 -0.64 -7.39 -11.32
N PRO A 17 0.31 -6.54 -11.75
CA PRO A 17 0.05 -5.12 -11.97
C PRO A 17 -1.08 -4.89 -12.97
N TRP A 18 -1.95 -3.93 -12.67
CA TRP A 18 -3.06 -3.56 -13.56
C TRP A 18 -2.60 -2.64 -14.71
N ASN A 19 -1.54 -1.86 -14.50
CA ASN A 19 -1.04 -0.87 -15.45
C ASN A 19 0.46 -0.61 -15.29
N GLU A 20 1.04 0.20 -16.19
CA GLU A 20 2.46 0.58 -16.19
C GLU A 20 2.92 1.26 -14.89
N GLN A 21 2.03 2.01 -14.22
CA GLN A 21 2.34 2.63 -12.93
C GLN A 21 2.60 1.55 -11.88
N GLU A 22 1.68 0.60 -11.74
CA GLU A 22 1.80 -0.48 -10.78
C GLU A 22 2.97 -1.42 -11.07
N GLU A 23 3.35 -1.62 -12.33
CA GLU A 23 4.56 -2.38 -12.69
C GLU A 23 5.82 -1.75 -12.10
N LYS A 24 5.96 -0.41 -12.22
CA LYS A 24 7.08 0.34 -11.66
C LYS A 24 7.01 0.40 -10.14
N ASP A 25 5.83 0.65 -9.59
CA ASP A 25 5.61 0.74 -8.14
C ASP A 25 5.95 -0.59 -7.45
N LYS A 26 5.55 -1.72 -8.03
CA LYS A 26 5.85 -3.05 -7.49
C LYS A 26 7.36 -3.28 -7.34
N VAL A 27 8.16 -2.93 -8.37
CA VAL A 27 9.62 -3.06 -8.32
C VAL A 27 10.19 -2.20 -7.19
N LEU A 28 9.78 -0.92 -7.14
CA LEU A 28 10.25 0.02 -6.12
C LEU A 28 9.89 -0.41 -4.69
N ILE A 29 8.66 -0.89 -4.48
CA ILE A 29 8.19 -1.38 -3.17
C ILE A 29 9.01 -2.60 -2.71
N LEU A 30 9.21 -3.59 -3.61
CA LEU A 30 9.98 -4.78 -3.28
C LEU A 30 11.43 -4.44 -2.96
N ASP A 31 12.06 -3.59 -3.78
CA ASP A 31 13.43 -3.15 -3.55
C ASP A 31 13.55 -2.36 -2.24
N TRP A 32 12.56 -1.52 -1.91
CA TRP A 32 12.55 -0.76 -0.66
C TRP A 32 12.50 -1.66 0.56
N ILE A 33 11.58 -2.63 0.57
CA ILE A 33 11.41 -3.57 1.69
C ILE A 33 12.66 -4.46 1.85
N LYS A 34 13.27 -4.91 0.75
CA LYS A 34 14.46 -5.78 0.78
C LYS A 34 15.70 -5.06 1.31
N ASN A 35 15.84 -3.77 1.01
CA ASN A 35 17.05 -3.00 1.35
C ASN A 35 16.93 -2.19 2.66
N ASN A 36 15.74 -2.04 3.24
CA ASN A 36 15.53 -1.25 4.45
C ASN A 36 14.89 -2.09 5.57
N VAL A 37 15.66 -2.37 6.62
CA VAL A 37 15.19 -3.17 7.78
C VAL A 37 14.04 -2.52 8.55
N ASP A 38 13.89 -1.21 8.42
CA ASP A 38 12.88 -0.36 9.07
C ASP A 38 11.78 0.11 8.11
N ALA A 39 11.62 -0.54 6.94
CA ALA A 39 10.62 -0.19 5.91
C ALA A 39 9.16 -0.13 6.39
N PHE A 40 8.86 -0.62 7.59
CA PHE A 40 7.53 -0.59 8.20
C PHE A 40 7.40 0.38 9.39
N SER A 41 8.51 0.97 9.85
CA SER A 41 8.49 1.94 10.94
C SER A 41 8.35 3.36 10.42
N ARG A 42 7.56 4.17 11.14
CA ARG A 42 7.51 5.62 10.90
C ARG A 42 8.80 6.33 11.30
N ASP A 43 9.72 5.65 11.98
CA ASP A 43 11.07 6.17 12.26
C ASP A 43 11.89 6.31 10.97
N ASN A 44 11.58 5.52 9.93
CA ASN A 44 12.18 5.71 8.61
C ASN A 44 11.64 7.00 7.99
N LYS A 45 12.51 8.02 7.95
CA LYS A 45 12.19 9.37 7.47
C LYS A 45 12.13 9.50 5.96
N VAL A 46 12.57 8.47 5.22
CA VAL A 46 12.56 8.47 3.76
C VAL A 46 11.22 7.92 3.25
N ALA A 47 10.89 6.67 3.60
CA ALA A 47 9.61 6.05 3.26
C ALA A 47 9.30 4.84 4.14
N HIS A 48 8.01 4.59 4.37
CA HIS A 48 7.52 3.41 5.07
C HIS A 48 6.22 2.88 4.45
N MET A 49 5.98 1.58 4.63
CA MET A 49 4.78 0.92 4.12
C MET A 49 3.51 1.49 4.78
N THR A 50 2.50 1.69 3.95
CA THR A 50 1.16 2.10 4.37
C THR A 50 0.12 1.16 3.77
N ALA A 51 -1.10 1.23 4.26
CA ALA A 51 -2.23 0.48 3.72
C ALA A 51 -3.45 1.39 3.69
N SER A 52 -4.21 1.29 2.60
CA SER A 52 -5.49 1.98 2.41
C SER A 52 -6.58 0.93 2.22
N ALA A 53 -7.81 1.25 2.63
CA ALA A 53 -8.95 0.37 2.49
C ALA A 53 -9.83 0.85 1.32
N TRP A 54 -10.06 -0.02 0.33
CA TRP A 54 -11.07 0.22 -0.70
C TRP A 54 -12.39 -0.40 -0.25
N VAL A 55 -13.19 0.39 0.48
CA VAL A 55 -14.41 -0.09 1.13
C VAL A 55 -15.61 0.19 0.22
N VAL A 56 -16.31 -0.87 -0.19
CA VAL A 56 -17.50 -0.77 -1.06
C VAL A 56 -18.75 -1.30 -0.37
N ASN A 57 -19.92 -0.80 -0.78
CA ASN A 57 -21.19 -1.39 -0.37
C ASN A 57 -21.43 -2.75 -1.07
N ARG A 58 -22.46 -3.49 -0.66
CA ARG A 58 -22.78 -4.83 -1.18
C ARG A 58 -22.91 -4.88 -2.71
N GLU A 59 -23.57 -3.89 -3.30
CA GLU A 59 -23.80 -3.81 -4.74
C GLU A 59 -22.57 -3.34 -5.53
N ARG A 60 -21.52 -2.89 -4.82
CA ARG A 60 -20.27 -2.34 -5.39
C ARG A 60 -20.48 -1.12 -6.29
N ASP A 61 -21.55 -0.37 -6.06
CA ASP A 61 -21.89 0.87 -6.78
C ASP A 61 -21.45 2.13 -6.01
N LYS A 62 -21.01 1.98 -4.75
CA LYS A 62 -20.57 3.07 -3.87
C LYS A 62 -19.28 2.71 -3.15
N VAL A 63 -18.42 3.71 -2.98
CA VAL A 63 -17.17 3.64 -2.21
C VAL A 63 -17.31 4.53 -0.98
N LEU A 64 -16.92 4.01 0.20
CA LEU A 64 -16.85 4.80 1.42
C LEU A 64 -15.54 5.59 1.44
N MET A 65 -15.66 6.91 1.53
CA MET A 65 -14.55 7.87 1.59
C MET A 65 -14.70 8.71 2.87
N LEU A 66 -13.59 9.23 3.39
CA LEU A 66 -13.58 10.22 4.45
C LEU A 66 -13.57 11.64 3.87
N TYR A 67 -14.27 12.55 4.51
CA TYR A 67 -14.25 13.97 4.13
C TYR A 67 -13.14 14.70 4.90
N HIS A 68 -12.21 15.31 4.18
CA HIS A 68 -11.17 16.15 4.75
C HIS A 68 -11.67 17.57 5.00
N ASN A 69 -11.84 17.93 6.27
CA ASN A 69 -12.39 19.23 6.67
C ASN A 69 -11.55 20.46 6.23
N ILE A 70 -10.23 20.32 6.10
CA ILE A 70 -9.33 21.43 5.75
C ILE A 70 -9.29 21.64 4.23
N TYR A 71 -9.24 20.55 3.47
CA TYR A 71 -9.10 20.60 2.01
C TYR A 71 -10.44 20.55 1.27
N HIS A 72 -11.54 20.35 2.00
CA HIS A 72 -12.89 20.20 1.45
C HIS A 72 -12.96 19.14 0.33
N SER A 73 -12.23 18.02 0.50
CA SER A 73 -12.09 16.94 -0.46
C SER A 73 -12.39 15.57 0.17
N TRP A 74 -12.58 14.54 -0.67
CA TRP A 74 -12.77 13.15 -0.25
C TRP A 74 -11.48 12.34 -0.42
N SER A 75 -11.18 11.47 0.54
CA SER A 75 -10.03 10.54 0.54
C SER A 75 -10.41 9.14 1.00
#